data_AF-W6MGX7-F1
#
_entry.id   AF-W6MGX7-F1
#
_cell.length_a   1.000
_cell.length_b   1.000
_cell.length_c   1.000
_cell.angle_alpha   90.00
_cell.angle_beta   90.00
_cell.angle_gamma   90.00
#
_symmetry.space_group_name_H-M   'P 1'
#
loop_
_entity.id
_entity.type
_entity.pdbx_description
1 polymer ?
#
loop_
_entity_poly.entity_id
_entity_poly.type
_entity_poly.pdbx_seq_one_letter_code
_entity_poly.pdbx_strand_id
1 'polypeptide(L)'
;TRGSEENYFVINVIENHLLPYIWTGGSRKSPNLPFYWSDGSALTFYNWGTIGRNGPQPDNADGQENCLSILNHFYRGDTTTWHDIECHHRKPVICERPFYREDGNNYQG
;
A
#
# COMPACT_ATOMS: atom_id res chain seq x y z
N THR A 1 2.03 6.18 2.43
CA THR A 1 0.69 5.98 3.02
C THR A 1 0.79 5.59 4.49
N ARG A 2 1.67 6.27 5.24
CA ARG A 2 2.03 5.95 6.62
C ARG A 2 1.06 6.52 7.65
N GLY A 3 0.09 7.32 7.20
CA GLY A 3 -0.98 7.89 7.99
C GLY A 3 -2.20 8.19 7.13
N SER A 4 -3.27 8.66 7.79
CA SER A 4 -4.56 8.93 7.15
C SER A 4 -4.47 9.98 6.04
N GLU A 5 -3.71 11.07 6.26
CA GLU A 5 -3.55 12.15 5.27
C GLU A 5 -2.83 11.67 4.01
N GLU A 6 -1.71 10.94 4.17
CA GLU A 6 -1.01 10.35 3.04
C GLU A 6 -1.88 9.33 2.30
N ASN A 7 -2.60 8.47 3.04
CA ASN A 7 -3.50 7.50 2.43
C ASN A 7 -4.58 8.19 1.59
N TYR A 8 -5.18 9.25 2.12
CA TYR A 8 -6.18 10.05 1.41
C TYR A 8 -5.60 10.71 0.15
N PHE A 9 -4.40 11.29 0.24
CA PHE A 9 -3.71 11.84 -0.91
C PHE A 9 -3.49 10.80 -2.01
N VAL A 10 -3.00 9.61 -1.65
CA VAL A 10 -2.74 8.54 -2.62
C VAL A 10 -4.03 8.02 -3.25
N ILE A 11 -5.11 7.83 -2.46
CA ILE A 11 -6.43 7.45 -2.98
C ILE A 11 -6.92 8.48 -4.00
N ASN A 12 -6.84 9.77 -3.68
CA ASN A 12 -7.24 10.82 -4.62
C ASN A 12 -6.44 10.79 -5.92
N VAL A 13 -5.13 10.52 -5.87
CA VAL A 13 -4.31 10.37 -7.08
C VAL A 13 -4.82 9.19 -7.92
N ILE A 14 -5.06 8.03 -7.28
CA ILE A 14 -5.55 6.83 -7.96
C ILE A 14 -6.89 7.09 -8.64
N GLU A 15 -7.85 7.67 -7.91
CA GLU A 15 -9.22 7.89 -8.39
C GLU A 15 -9.28 8.97 -9.48
N ASN A 16 -8.61 10.12 -9.30
CA ASN A 16 -8.64 11.20 -10.28
C ASN A 16 -7.94 10.83 -11.59
N HIS A 17 -6.92 9.97 -11.53
CA HIS A 17 -6.22 9.46 -12.72
C HIS A 17 -6.82 8.15 -13.25
N LEU A 18 -7.93 7.66 -12.67
CA LEU A 18 -8.60 6.42 -13.03
C LEU A 18 -7.63 5.22 -13.08
N LEU A 19 -6.66 5.20 -12.17
CA LEU A 19 -5.72 4.10 -12.05
C LEU A 19 -6.46 2.92 -11.40
N PRO A 20 -6.39 1.70 -11.97
CA PRO A 20 -7.06 0.54 -11.38
C PRO A 20 -6.36 0.06 -10.11
N TYR A 21 -5.06 0.31 -9.99
CA TYR A 21 -4.23 -0.11 -8.88
C TYR A 21 -2.88 0.59 -8.90
N ILE A 22 -2.20 0.61 -7.75
CA ILE A 22 -0.82 1.08 -7.63
C ILE A 22 -0.07 0.29 -6.57
N TRP A 23 1.20 0.01 -6.83
CA TRP A 23 2.13 -0.51 -5.83
C TRP A 23 2.53 0.58 -4.85
N THR A 24 2.65 0.18 -3.58
CA THR A 24 3.32 0.96 -2.54
C THR A 24 4.70 0.37 -2.25
N GLY A 25 5.44 0.94 -1.29
CA GLY A 25 6.68 0.33 -0.77
C GLY A 25 6.46 -0.76 0.28
N GLY A 26 5.21 -1.10 0.62
CA GLY A 26 4.88 -2.07 1.67
C GLY A 26 5.10 -3.51 1.22
N SER A 27 5.84 -4.30 2.00
CA SER A 27 6.04 -5.73 1.75
C SER A 27 6.30 -6.52 3.04
N ARG A 28 6.15 -7.84 2.97
CA ARG A 28 6.50 -8.78 4.06
C ARG A 28 7.34 -9.92 3.51
N LYS A 29 8.07 -10.62 4.39
CA LYS A 29 8.94 -11.74 3.99
C LYS A 29 8.17 -13.03 3.72
N SER A 30 7.03 -13.23 4.38
CA SER A 30 6.14 -14.37 4.17
C SER A 30 4.74 -14.05 4.70
N PRO A 31 3.69 -14.80 4.32
CA PRO A 31 2.31 -14.47 4.67
C PRO A 31 2.02 -14.29 6.16
N ASN A 32 2.75 -15.00 7.02
CA ASN A 32 2.53 -14.97 8.47
C ASN A 32 3.41 -13.93 9.19
N LEU A 33 4.14 -13.10 8.46
CA LEU A 33 5.02 -12.07 9.01
C LEU A 33 4.44 -10.66 8.81
N PRO A 34 4.80 -9.70 9.67
CA PRO A 34 4.34 -8.32 9.53
C PRO A 34 4.88 -7.67 8.26
N PHE A 35 4.12 -6.70 7.77
CA PHE A 35 4.54 -5.81 6.69
C PHE A 35 5.47 -4.71 7.22
N TYR A 36 6.40 -4.32 6.35
CA TYR A 36 7.32 -3.20 6.54
C TYR A 36 7.30 -2.33 5.28
N TRP A 37 7.57 -1.04 5.46
CA TRP A 37 7.90 -0.15 4.36
C TRP A 37 9.32 -0.45 3.84
N SER A 38 9.59 -0.02 2.60
CA SER A 38 10.87 -0.25 1.92
C SER A 38 12.09 0.35 2.63
N ASP A 39 11.89 1.28 3.57
CA ASP A 39 12.94 1.86 4.42
C ASP A 39 13.19 1.06 5.72
N GLY A 40 12.47 -0.03 5.93
CA GLY A 40 12.58 -0.90 7.11
C GLY A 40 11.65 -0.52 8.27
N SER A 41 10.90 0.57 8.19
CA SER A 41 9.94 0.93 9.23
C SER A 41 8.71 0.03 9.19
N ALA A 42 8.13 -0.25 10.37
CA ALA A 42 6.93 -1.06 10.47
C ALA A 42 5.69 -0.27 10.05
N LEU A 43 4.65 -0.96 9.58
CA LEU A 43 3.34 -0.35 9.39
C LEU A 43 2.75 0.03 10.75
N THR A 44 2.29 1.28 10.87
CA THR A 44 1.62 1.82 12.06
C THR A 44 0.19 2.30 11.76
N PHE A 45 -0.13 2.47 10.48
CA PHE A 45 -1.44 2.81 9.95
C PHE A 45 -1.90 1.71 8.98
N TYR A 46 -3.21 1.48 8.91
CA TYR A 46 -3.80 0.42 8.10
C TYR A 46 -5.07 0.91 7.41
N ASN A 47 -5.19 0.62 6.12
CA ASN A 47 -6.41 0.84 5.34
C ASN A 47 -6.74 -0.40 4.50
N TRP A 48 -6.63 -1.58 5.12
CA TRP A 48 -6.92 -2.87 4.50
C TRP A 48 -8.36 -2.95 4.03
N GLY A 49 -8.56 -3.54 2.85
CA GLY A 49 -9.88 -3.84 2.31
C GLY A 49 -10.64 -4.80 3.24
N THR A 50 -11.92 -4.53 3.46
CA THR A 50 -12.80 -5.44 4.21
C THR A 50 -13.34 -6.57 3.33
N ILE A 51 -13.08 -6.50 2.02
CA ILE A 51 -13.49 -7.46 1.01
C ILE A 51 -12.25 -7.86 0.22
N GLY A 52 -12.15 -9.14 -0.10
CA GLY A 52 -11.07 -9.76 -0.85
C GLY A 52 -11.58 -11.07 -1.45
N ARG A 53 -10.68 -11.91 -1.97
CA ARG A 53 -11.09 -13.20 -2.56
C ARG A 53 -11.49 -14.21 -1.47
N ASN A 54 -10.78 -14.22 -0.35
CA ASN A 54 -11.00 -15.13 0.77
C ASN A 54 -11.55 -14.44 2.02
N GLY A 55 -11.64 -13.10 2.03
CA GLY A 55 -12.17 -12.32 3.13
C GLY A 55 -11.53 -10.94 3.24
N PRO A 56 -11.60 -10.30 4.41
CA PRO A 56 -10.86 -9.06 4.68
C PRO A 56 -9.35 -9.25 4.47
N GLN A 57 -8.70 -8.21 3.97
CA GLN A 57 -7.28 -8.17 3.68
C GLN A 57 -6.45 -7.95 4.97
N PRO A 58 -5.19 -8.42 5.02
CA PRO A 58 -4.54 -9.27 4.02
C PRO A 58 -5.07 -10.72 4.09
N ASP A 59 -5.42 -11.32 2.95
CA ASP A 59 -6.07 -12.65 2.90
C ASP A 59 -5.21 -13.76 2.28
N ASN A 60 -4.04 -13.41 1.71
CA ASN A 60 -3.10 -14.34 1.06
C ASN A 60 -3.80 -15.36 0.15
N ALA A 61 -4.76 -14.89 -0.65
CA ALA A 61 -5.63 -15.72 -1.44
C ALA A 61 -4.91 -16.53 -2.52
N ASP A 62 -3.80 -16.03 -3.06
CA ASP A 62 -2.96 -16.72 -4.03
C ASP A 62 -1.75 -17.44 -3.39
N GLY A 63 -1.63 -17.41 -2.07
CA GLY A 63 -0.65 -18.20 -1.31
C GLY A 63 0.73 -17.56 -1.16
N GLN A 64 1.11 -16.61 -2.03
CA GLN A 64 2.37 -15.85 -1.96
C GLN A 64 2.19 -14.33 -2.10
N GLU A 65 1.18 -13.78 -1.42
CA GLU A 65 0.84 -12.37 -1.49
C GLU A 65 1.62 -11.58 -0.44
N ASN A 66 2.78 -11.08 -0.84
CA ASN A 66 3.75 -10.48 0.06
C ASN A 66 4.00 -8.99 -0.21
N CYS A 67 3.31 -8.40 -1.20
CA CYS A 67 3.43 -7.00 -1.57
C CYS A 67 2.11 -6.26 -1.37
N LEU A 68 2.18 -5.02 -0.89
CA LEU A 68 1.01 -4.18 -0.61
C LEU A 68 0.66 -3.33 -1.83
N SER A 69 -0.49 -3.61 -2.44
CA SER A 69 -1.10 -2.78 -3.48
C SER A 69 -2.28 -2.02 -2.92
N ILE A 70 -2.57 -0.86 -3.48
CA ILE A 70 -3.87 -0.21 -3.32
C ILE A 70 -4.68 -0.53 -4.57
N LEU A 71 -5.90 -1.04 -4.41
CA LEU A 71 -6.80 -1.41 -5.50
C LEU A 71 -7.98 -0.44 -5.53
N ASN A 72 -8.34 0.04 -6.71
CA ASN A 72 -9.43 1.01 -6.91
C ASN A 72 -10.74 0.28 -7.25
N HIS A 73 -11.65 0.17 -6.27
CA HIS A 73 -12.96 -0.47 -6.45
C HIS A 73 -12.91 -1.85 -7.15
N PHE A 74 -11.86 -2.63 -6.88
CA PHE A 74 -11.59 -3.86 -7.62
C PHE A 74 -12.59 -4.98 -7.29
N TYR A 75 -12.93 -5.13 -6.00
CA TYR A 75 -13.97 -6.05 -5.56
C TYR A 75 -15.32 -5.33 -5.46
N ARG A 76 -16.40 -6.00 -5.87
CA ARG A 76 -17.76 -5.42 -5.82
C ARG A 76 -18.14 -5.10 -4.38
N GLY A 77 -18.43 -3.83 -4.11
CA GLY A 77 -18.79 -3.34 -2.77
C GLY A 77 -17.59 -2.90 -1.93
N ASP A 78 -16.36 -3.04 -2.45
CA ASP A 78 -15.16 -2.47 -1.85
C ASP A 78 -14.94 -1.03 -2.32
N THR A 79 -14.13 -0.29 -1.57
CA THR A 79 -13.66 1.05 -1.93
C THR A 79 -12.20 0.99 -2.37
N THR A 80 -11.53 2.14 -2.51
CA THR A 80 -10.09 2.19 -2.78
C THR A 80 -9.31 1.85 -1.51
N THR A 81 -8.88 0.59 -1.38
CA THR A 81 -8.30 0.04 -0.14
C THR A 81 -7.03 -0.77 -0.40
N TRP A 82 -6.32 -1.14 0.66
CA TRP A 82 -5.08 -1.91 0.59
C TRP A 82 -5.36 -3.41 0.50
N HIS A 83 -4.57 -4.11 -0.32
CA HIS A 83 -4.63 -5.55 -0.52
C HIS A 83 -3.22 -6.12 -0.54
N ASP A 84 -3.03 -7.32 0.02
CA ASP A 84 -1.83 -8.09 -0.23
C ASP A 84 -1.96 -8.78 -1.58
N ILE A 85 -0.92 -8.67 -2.41
CA ILE A 85 -0.93 -9.18 -3.78
C ILE A 85 0.42 -9.85 -4.07
N GLU A 86 0.43 -10.84 -4.96
CA GLU A 86 1.66 -11.45 -5.42
C GLU A 86 2.58 -10.41 -6.09
N CYS A 87 3.85 -10.38 -5.67
CA CYS A 87 4.78 -9.31 -6.03
C CYS A 87 5.15 -9.27 -7.53
N HIS A 88 4.90 -10.33 -8.29
CA HIS A 88 5.28 -10.41 -9.72
C HIS A 88 4.35 -9.61 -10.65
N HIS A 89 3.19 -9.17 -10.16
CA HIS A 89 2.26 -8.39 -10.98
C HIS A 89 2.87 -7.04 -11.40
N ARG A 90 2.76 -6.73 -12.69
CA ARG A 90 3.15 -5.42 -13.23
C ARG A 90 2.10 -4.38 -12.87
N LYS A 91 2.47 -3.35 -12.10
CA LYS A 91 1.63 -2.19 -11.76
C LYS A 91 2.46 -0.91 -11.75
N PRO A 92 1.84 0.27 -11.90
CA PRO A 92 2.47 1.54 -11.56
C PRO A 92 2.91 1.55 -10.08
N VAL A 93 3.86 2.41 -9.73
CA VAL A 93 4.39 2.54 -8.36
C VAL A 93 4.23 3.98 -7.90
N ILE A 94 3.88 4.18 -6.64
CA ILE A 94 4.01 5.49 -5.98
C ILE A 94 5.26 5.53 -5.11
N CYS A 95 6.02 6.63 -5.22
CA CYS A 95 7.26 6.82 -4.48
C CYS A 95 7.08 7.90 -3.41
N GLU A 96 7.71 7.68 -2.27
CA GLU A 96 7.91 8.68 -1.23
C GLU A 96 9.33 9.23 -1.35
N ARG A 97 9.53 10.51 -1.03
CA ARG A 97 10.88 11.09 -0.94
C ARG A 97 11.05 11.80 0.40
N PRO A 98 12.27 11.83 0.94
CA PRO A 98 12.61 12.76 1.99
C PRO A 98 12.44 14.22 1.51
N PHE A 99 11.66 15.01 2.24
CA PHE A 99 11.77 16.46 2.40
C PHE A 99 13.13 16.90 3.01
N TYR A 100 14.09 17.22 2.15
CA TYR A 100 15.29 17.91 2.59
C TYR A 100 14.95 19.39 2.86
N ARG A 101 15.25 19.89 4.06
CA ARG A 101 15.29 21.34 4.28
C ARG A 101 16.49 21.92 3.52
N GLU A 102 16.34 23.12 2.98
CA GLU A 102 17.38 23.82 2.20
C GLU A 102 18.68 24.10 2.99
N ASP A 103 18.67 23.89 4.32
CA ASP A 103 19.82 24.05 5.21
C ASP A 103 20.66 22.77 5.42
N GLY A 104 20.32 21.65 4.78
CA GLY A 104 21.18 20.46 4.71
C GLY A 104 21.24 19.60 5.98
N ASN A 105 20.35 19.80 6.95
CA ASN A 105 20.28 18.94 8.14
C ASN A 105 19.22 17.83 8.00
N ASN A 106 19.59 16.63 8.48
CA ASN A 106 18.87 15.36 8.31
C ASN A 106 17.46 15.33 8.92
N TYR A 107 16.65 14.42 8.36
CA TYR A 107 15.26 14.11 8.67
C TYR A 107 14.99 13.82 10.15
N GLN A 108 13.93 14.44 10.68
CA GLN A 108 13.12 13.89 11.78
C GLN A 108 11.70 13.67 11.26
N GLY A 109 11.31 12.41 11.14
CA GLY A 109 9.97 11.93 10.80
C GLY A 109 9.87 10.50 11.25
#